data_AF-A0A1C5KIS6-F1
#
_entry.id   AF-A0A1C5KIS6-F1
#
_cell.length_a   1.000
_cell.length_b   1.000
_cell.length_c   1.000
_cell.angle_alpha   90.00
_cell.angle_beta   90.00
_cell.angle_gamma   90.00
#
_symmetry.space_group_name_H-M   'P 1'
#
loop_
_entity.id
_entity.type
_entity.pdbx_description
1 polymer ?
#
loop_
_entity_poly.entity_id
_entity_poly.type
_entity_poly.pdbx_seq_one_letter_code
_entity_poly.pdbx_strand_id
1 'polypeptide(L)'
;MAETNQLKVRLVLCAKTAETWATDTTVLLKGELGIESDTRKVKIGNGTNVFKDLPYATITPEEVHSLISAASHSHSNKAILDATTASFTTALLNKLNGIEAGANKITVDSEMSTTSTNPVQNKVVKTELDAKVPNTRTVNGKALSSNITLGAGDVGAIPSSAKGAKNGVASLDANGLVPSSQLPSYVDDVLEGYIASDAKNFYKDSSKSSAYSPETGKIYVDLTNNKTYRWSGTTYVVISETLALGTTSSTAFRGDLGQTAYDHSQSAHAPSNAERNIITSIKRNGTALTPDASRAVNISVPTKTSEITNDSGFITSGANVASANKLSTARNIDGVKFDGTANISHYGTCDTVAATAAKTVSLSNYSLAIGSRVVVKFTVTNSAANPTLNVNNTGAKPIVYRGKAISAGYLGANRVYEFVYDGTNWNLMGDIDTNNIYTANTGIKLSGNTFQHTNSVTAGTASGDASKTLTYGGTFTIPSVTYDAQGHITGKGTTTMTMPAVPGNVASATKLQNARNFSITGGATAAAVRFNGTADVALNVTAVNAVKLVLNAGDSLVLDGNF
;
A
#
# COMPACT_ATOMS: atom_id res chain seq x y z
N MET A 1 -25.59 -46.13 24.26
CA MET A 1 -26.38 -47.34 24.55
C MET A 1 -25.88 -47.93 25.86
N ALA A 2 -26.80 -48.50 26.62
CA ALA A 2 -26.74 -48.82 28.05
C ALA A 2 -25.51 -49.63 28.52
N GLU A 3 -25.20 -49.43 29.79
CA GLU A 3 -24.16 -50.09 30.57
C GLU A 3 -24.10 -51.60 30.32
N THR A 4 -22.93 -52.04 29.89
CA THR A 4 -22.52 -53.43 29.95
C THR A 4 -22.19 -53.81 31.39
N ASN A 5 -22.61 -55.01 31.79
CA ASN A 5 -21.90 -55.79 32.81
C ASN A 5 -20.41 -55.90 32.38
N GLN A 6 -19.57 -54.95 32.82
CA GLN A 6 -18.17 -54.91 32.45
C GLN A 6 -17.37 -55.85 33.34
N LEU A 7 -16.96 -57.00 32.78
CA LEU A 7 -15.95 -57.86 33.38
C LEU A 7 -14.56 -57.39 32.93
N LYS A 8 -13.67 -57.12 33.88
CA LYS A 8 -12.26 -56.83 33.59
C LYS A 8 -11.54 -58.12 33.24
N VAL A 9 -11.46 -58.41 31.95
CA VAL A 9 -10.73 -59.57 31.42
C VAL A 9 -9.40 -59.13 30.82
N ARG A 10 -8.37 -59.97 30.97
CA ARG A 10 -7.13 -59.85 30.19
C ARG A 10 -7.19 -60.86 29.06
N LEU A 11 -7.37 -60.36 27.86
CA LEU A 11 -7.49 -61.18 26.65
C LEU A 11 -6.09 -61.31 26.01
N VAL A 12 -5.66 -62.53 25.76
CA VAL A 12 -4.50 -62.79 24.92
C VAL A 12 -5.00 -62.90 23.48
N LEU A 13 -4.55 -61.99 22.63
CA LEU A 13 -4.97 -61.90 21.24
C LEU A 13 -3.91 -62.55 20.34
N CYS A 14 -4.29 -62.96 19.13
CA CYS A 14 -3.35 -63.56 18.19
C CYS A 14 -2.31 -62.52 17.76
N ALA A 15 -1.08 -62.68 18.27
CA ALA A 15 0.00 -61.74 18.07
C ALA A 15 1.28 -62.47 17.64
N LYS A 16 1.86 -62.04 16.52
CA LYS A 16 3.10 -62.57 15.94
C LYS A 16 3.88 -61.39 15.37
N THR A 17 5.17 -61.55 15.08
CA THR A 17 5.92 -60.49 14.38
C THR A 17 5.40 -60.30 12.96
N ALA A 18 5.60 -59.12 12.39
CA ALA A 18 5.14 -58.80 11.04
C ALA A 18 5.68 -59.78 9.98
N GLU A 19 6.95 -60.20 10.13
CA GLU A 19 7.59 -61.18 9.24
C GLU A 19 6.94 -62.56 9.34
N THR A 20 6.59 -63.00 10.55
CA THR A 20 5.89 -64.27 10.77
C THR A 20 4.48 -64.21 10.16
N TRP A 21 3.76 -63.10 10.37
CA TRP A 21 2.44 -62.88 9.80
C TRP A 21 2.41 -62.83 8.27
N ALA A 22 3.50 -62.43 7.62
CA ALA A 22 3.60 -62.36 6.16
C ALA A 22 3.62 -63.74 5.47
N THR A 23 3.94 -64.80 6.21
CA THR A 23 4.00 -66.19 5.72
C THR A 23 2.94 -67.09 6.35
N ASP A 24 2.24 -66.59 7.36
CA ASP A 24 1.16 -67.29 8.04
C ASP A 24 -0.12 -67.34 7.19
N THR A 25 -0.72 -68.52 7.07
CA THR A 25 -1.94 -68.76 6.27
C THR A 25 -3.22 -68.75 7.10
N THR A 26 -3.14 -68.44 8.39
CA THR A 26 -4.30 -68.38 9.28
C THR A 26 -5.20 -67.21 8.87
N VAL A 27 -6.48 -67.51 8.63
CA VAL A 27 -7.52 -66.52 8.35
C VAL A 27 -8.19 -66.14 9.66
N LEU A 28 -8.06 -64.87 10.03
CA LEU A 28 -8.74 -64.34 11.22
C LEU A 28 -10.23 -64.19 10.96
N LEU A 29 -11.03 -64.54 11.96
CA LEU A 29 -12.49 -64.47 11.89
C LEU A 29 -12.94 -63.02 11.68
N LYS A 30 -14.17 -62.85 11.17
CA LYS A 30 -14.71 -61.51 10.92
C LYS A 30 -14.87 -60.74 12.24
N GLY A 31 -14.16 -59.62 12.36
CA GLY A 31 -14.10 -58.79 13.57
C GLY A 31 -13.00 -59.18 14.56
N GLU A 32 -12.22 -60.24 14.29
CA GLU A 32 -11.12 -60.67 15.15
C GLU A 32 -9.89 -59.76 14.98
N LEU A 33 -9.23 -59.42 16.09
CA LEU A 33 -8.06 -58.52 16.11
C LEU A 33 -6.77 -59.33 16.01
N GLY A 34 -6.00 -59.09 14.96
CA GLY A 34 -4.63 -59.58 14.85
C GLY A 34 -3.62 -58.46 15.02
N ILE A 35 -2.51 -58.77 15.69
CA ILE A 35 -1.50 -57.79 16.08
C ILE A 35 -0.14 -58.20 15.53
N GLU A 36 0.53 -57.27 14.86
CA GLU A 36 1.97 -57.35 14.61
C GLU A 36 2.71 -56.91 15.89
N SER A 37 3.30 -57.85 16.62
CA SER A 37 3.82 -57.59 17.96
C SER A 37 5.03 -56.66 17.99
N ASP A 38 5.83 -56.65 16.92
CA ASP A 38 7.05 -55.87 16.75
C ASP A 38 6.79 -54.46 16.21
N THR A 39 5.88 -54.30 15.25
CA THR A 39 5.52 -52.98 14.69
C THR A 39 4.35 -52.32 15.44
N ARG A 40 3.67 -53.08 16.31
CA ARG A 40 2.47 -52.69 17.09
C ARG A 40 1.29 -52.25 16.24
N LYS A 41 1.23 -52.65 14.97
CA LYS A 41 0.11 -52.36 14.09
C LYS A 41 -0.95 -53.45 14.20
N VAL A 42 -2.21 -53.05 14.01
CA VAL A 42 -3.37 -53.91 14.19
C VAL A 42 -4.16 -53.99 12.88
N LYS A 43 -4.62 -55.19 12.54
CA LYS A 43 -5.55 -55.44 11.45
C LYS A 43 -6.74 -56.20 12.00
N ILE A 44 -7.92 -55.98 11.42
CA ILE A 44 -9.15 -56.66 11.84
C ILE A 44 -9.55 -57.66 10.75
N GLY A 45 -9.69 -58.92 11.15
CA GLY A 45 -10.12 -60.02 10.30
C GLY A 45 -11.46 -59.74 9.64
N ASN A 46 -11.61 -60.14 8.39
CA ASN A 46 -12.88 -60.10 7.68
C ASN A 46 -13.52 -61.51 7.57
N GLY A 47 -12.85 -62.55 8.08
CA GLY A 47 -13.29 -63.94 8.05
C GLY A 47 -12.87 -64.72 6.79
N THR A 48 -12.19 -64.10 5.83
CA THR A 48 -11.84 -64.75 4.54
C THR A 48 -10.39 -64.54 4.11
N ASN A 49 -9.79 -63.37 4.38
CA ASN A 49 -8.43 -63.06 3.95
C ASN A 49 -7.42 -63.42 5.04
N VAL A 50 -6.22 -63.85 4.62
CA VAL A 50 -5.09 -64.03 5.53
C VAL A 50 -4.55 -62.67 6.00
N PHE A 51 -3.89 -62.64 7.16
CA PHE A 51 -3.54 -61.42 7.88
C PHE A 51 -2.77 -60.37 7.04
N LYS A 52 -1.82 -60.79 6.21
CA LYS A 52 -1.03 -59.88 5.36
C LYS A 52 -1.89 -59.09 4.36
N ASP A 53 -3.00 -59.68 3.91
CA ASP A 53 -3.88 -59.13 2.86
C ASP A 53 -5.06 -58.33 3.44
N LEU A 54 -5.10 -58.15 4.76
CA LEU A 54 -6.03 -57.24 5.42
C LEU A 54 -5.45 -55.81 5.45
N PRO A 55 -6.28 -54.76 5.36
CA PRO A 55 -5.83 -53.40 5.60
C PRO A 55 -5.55 -53.16 7.09
N TYR A 56 -4.68 -52.20 7.39
CA TYR A 56 -4.50 -51.74 8.78
C TYR A 56 -5.76 -51.06 9.28
N ALA A 57 -6.07 -51.28 10.55
CA ALA A 57 -7.12 -50.54 11.24
C ALA A 57 -6.65 -49.07 11.38
N THR A 58 -7.17 -48.19 10.53
CA THR A 58 -6.97 -46.74 10.61
C THR A 58 -8.28 -46.06 10.97
N ILE A 59 -8.22 -45.07 11.85
CA ILE A 59 -9.35 -44.18 12.14
C ILE A 59 -9.41 -43.13 11.02
N THR A 60 -10.60 -42.82 10.49
CA THR A 60 -10.73 -41.81 9.43
C THR A 60 -10.39 -40.40 9.95
N PRO A 61 -9.92 -39.46 9.11
CA PRO A 61 -9.64 -38.09 9.54
C PRO A 61 -10.82 -37.41 10.25
N GLU A 62 -12.05 -37.68 9.80
CA GLU A 62 -13.27 -37.20 10.45
C GLU A 62 -13.47 -37.79 11.87
N GLU A 63 -13.20 -39.09 12.05
CA GLU A 63 -13.28 -39.74 13.36
C GLU A 63 -12.15 -39.29 14.30
N VAL A 64 -10.96 -38.98 13.77
CA VAL A 64 -9.85 -38.37 14.54
C VAL A 64 -10.24 -36.95 15.00
N HIS A 65 -10.87 -36.15 14.14
CA HIS A 65 -11.34 -34.81 14.51
C HIS A 65 -12.44 -34.84 15.58
N SER A 66 -13.34 -35.83 15.52
CA SER A 66 -14.37 -36.04 16.54
C SER A 66 -13.79 -36.51 17.88
N LEU A 67 -12.74 -37.33 17.87
CA LEU A 67 -12.02 -37.76 19.08
C LEU A 67 -11.24 -36.61 19.74
N ILE A 68 -10.62 -35.72 18.94
CA ILE A 68 -9.92 -34.53 19.46
C ILE A 68 -10.90 -33.56 20.12
N SER A 69 -12.09 -33.35 19.52
CA SER A 69 -13.13 -32.49 20.07
C SER A 69 -13.76 -33.06 21.36
N ALA A 70 -13.81 -34.39 21.50
CA ALA A 70 -14.28 -35.06 22.71
C ALA A 70 -13.21 -35.17 23.82
N ALA A 71 -11.92 -35.07 23.49
CA ALA A 71 -10.81 -35.24 24.41
C ALA A 71 -10.40 -33.97 25.20
N SER A 72 -11.00 -32.80 24.96
CA SER A 72 -10.74 -31.62 25.80
C SER A 72 -11.57 -31.71 27.10
N HIS A 73 -10.94 -32.10 28.21
CA HIS A 73 -11.59 -32.09 29.52
C HIS A 73 -11.90 -30.67 30.00
N SER A 74 -13.08 -30.50 30.60
CA SER A 74 -13.59 -29.28 31.22
C SER A 74 -12.78 -28.89 32.45
N HIS A 75 -12.33 -27.64 32.49
CA HIS A 75 -12.01 -26.96 33.75
C HIS A 75 -13.14 -25.97 34.06
N SER A 76 -13.32 -25.64 35.34
CA SER A 76 -14.39 -24.78 35.88
C SER A 76 -14.52 -23.40 35.22
N ASN A 77 -13.51 -22.98 34.45
CA ASN A 77 -13.52 -21.72 33.71
C ASN A 77 -13.91 -21.87 32.23
N LYS A 78 -14.34 -23.05 31.75
CA LYS A 78 -14.75 -23.24 30.34
C LYS A 78 -15.86 -22.28 29.94
N ALA A 79 -16.89 -22.13 30.78
CA ALA A 79 -17.97 -21.16 30.54
C ALA A 79 -17.46 -19.70 30.56
N ILE A 80 -16.47 -19.40 31.40
CA ILE A 80 -15.84 -18.07 31.47
C ILE A 80 -15.03 -17.81 30.18
N LEU A 81 -14.24 -18.78 29.71
CA LEU A 81 -13.38 -18.66 28.53
C LEU A 81 -14.18 -18.69 27.21
N ASP A 82 -15.25 -19.48 27.15
CA ASP A 82 -16.19 -19.48 26.03
C ASP A 82 -16.99 -18.16 26.00
N ALA A 83 -17.33 -17.58 27.17
CA ALA A 83 -17.87 -16.22 27.26
C ALA A 83 -16.83 -15.15 26.89
N THR A 84 -15.54 -15.42 27.05
CA THR A 84 -14.46 -14.56 26.52
C THR A 84 -14.37 -14.63 25.00
N THR A 85 -14.73 -15.77 24.38
CA THR A 85 -14.91 -15.86 22.92
C THR A 85 -16.18 -15.14 22.44
N ALA A 86 -17.06 -14.69 23.34
CA ALA A 86 -18.25 -13.90 23.05
C ALA A 86 -18.18 -12.43 23.52
N SER A 87 -17.01 -11.88 23.87
CA SER A 87 -16.91 -10.54 24.49
C SER A 87 -16.62 -9.37 23.53
N PHE A 88 -17.17 -9.43 22.32
CA PHE A 88 -17.75 -8.23 21.72
C PHE A 88 -19.18 -8.57 21.32
N THR A 89 -20.16 -8.08 22.08
CA THR A 89 -21.56 -8.11 21.66
C THR A 89 -21.67 -7.56 20.23
N THR A 90 -22.70 -7.95 19.45
CA THR A 90 -22.94 -7.35 18.12
C THR A 90 -22.96 -5.81 18.19
N ALA A 91 -23.36 -5.24 19.32
CA ALA A 91 -23.25 -3.81 19.61
C ALA A 91 -21.80 -3.30 19.74
N LEU A 92 -20.91 -4.05 20.39
CA LEU A 92 -19.48 -3.73 20.46
C LEU A 92 -18.77 -3.93 19.12
N LEU A 93 -19.15 -4.95 18.34
CA LEU A 93 -18.64 -5.16 17.00
C LEU A 93 -19.10 -4.05 16.04
N ASN A 94 -20.35 -3.61 16.12
CA ASN A 94 -20.84 -2.45 15.37
C ASN A 94 -20.14 -1.15 15.78
N LYS A 95 -19.83 -0.99 17.08
CA LYS A 95 -19.01 0.14 17.57
C LYS A 95 -17.60 0.12 17.01
N LEU A 96 -17.02 -1.07 16.83
CA LEU A 96 -15.68 -1.22 16.27
C LEU A 96 -15.66 -1.05 14.74
N ASN A 97 -16.65 -1.59 14.04
CA ASN A 97 -16.81 -1.49 12.59
C ASN A 97 -17.21 -0.07 12.13
N GLY A 98 -17.81 0.74 13.02
CA GLY A 98 -18.11 2.15 12.77
C GLY A 98 -16.90 3.08 12.92
N ILE A 99 -15.74 2.57 13.33
CA ILE A 99 -14.49 3.33 13.45
C ILE A 99 -13.73 3.15 12.12
N GLU A 100 -13.77 4.15 11.23
CA GLU A 100 -13.04 4.11 9.96
C GLU A 100 -11.54 3.85 10.17
N ALA A 101 -10.94 3.03 9.29
CA ALA A 101 -9.53 2.69 9.34
C ALA A 101 -8.66 3.96 9.24
N GLY A 102 -8.05 4.37 10.35
CA GLY A 102 -7.31 5.63 10.49
C GLY A 102 -7.82 6.55 11.61
N ALA A 103 -8.93 6.20 12.28
CA ALA A 103 -9.43 6.92 13.45
C ALA A 103 -8.58 6.68 14.71
N ASN A 104 -7.35 7.20 14.70
CA ASN A 104 -6.75 7.81 15.88
C ASN A 104 -7.34 9.23 15.97
N LYS A 105 -8.07 9.60 17.03
CA LYS A 105 -8.53 10.99 17.15
C LYS A 105 -8.01 11.67 18.42
N ILE A 106 -6.68 11.84 18.48
CA ILE A 106 -6.14 13.04 19.12
C ILE A 106 -6.41 14.17 18.13
N THR A 107 -7.57 14.81 18.22
CA THR A 107 -7.79 16.10 17.55
C THR A 107 -6.98 17.13 18.32
N VAL A 108 -5.90 17.65 17.72
CA VAL A 108 -5.22 18.83 18.25
C VAL A 108 -6.13 20.01 17.96
N ASP A 109 -6.67 20.64 19.00
CA ASP A 109 -7.46 21.86 18.83
C ASP A 109 -6.57 22.96 18.25
N SER A 110 -7.03 23.63 17.20
CA SER A 110 -6.29 24.75 16.59
C SER A 110 -6.27 26.00 17.48
N GLU A 111 -7.18 26.07 18.47
CA GLU A 111 -7.33 27.18 19.42
C GLU A 111 -7.75 26.69 20.82
N MET A 112 -7.55 27.54 21.84
CA MET A 112 -7.85 27.22 23.23
C MET A 112 -9.37 27.31 23.50
N SER A 113 -10.01 26.21 23.91
CA SER A 113 -11.47 26.14 24.09
C SER A 113 -11.86 25.61 25.47
N THR A 114 -12.85 26.26 26.10
CA THR A 114 -13.44 25.83 27.38
C THR A 114 -14.43 24.68 27.24
N THR A 115 -14.76 24.26 26.01
CA THR A 115 -15.72 23.20 25.71
C THR A 115 -15.11 22.00 24.99
N SER A 116 -13.77 21.95 24.86
CA SER A 116 -13.08 20.81 24.22
C SER A 116 -13.32 19.50 24.96
N THR A 117 -13.56 18.43 24.20
CA THR A 117 -13.78 17.08 24.73
C THR A 117 -12.49 16.24 24.78
N ASN A 118 -11.33 16.79 24.40
CA ASN A 118 -10.05 16.09 24.41
C ASN A 118 -9.36 16.25 25.80
N PRO A 119 -9.22 15.18 26.61
CA PRO A 119 -9.06 15.30 28.06
C PRO A 119 -7.69 15.82 28.56
N VAL A 120 -6.63 15.86 27.73
CA VAL A 120 -5.27 16.11 28.24
C VAL A 120 -4.65 17.46 27.81
N GLN A 121 -5.01 18.04 26.66
CA GLN A 121 -4.26 19.19 26.13
C GLN A 121 -4.90 20.55 26.42
N ASN A 122 -6.22 20.75 26.25
CA ASN A 122 -6.81 22.09 26.37
C ASN A 122 -7.27 22.45 27.80
N LYS A 123 -7.79 21.48 28.57
CA LYS A 123 -8.31 21.70 29.93
C LYS A 123 -7.21 21.96 30.96
N VAL A 124 -6.09 21.22 30.88
CA VAL A 124 -4.94 21.37 31.78
C VAL A 124 -4.19 22.67 31.47
N VAL A 125 -3.96 22.98 30.20
CA VAL A 125 -3.28 24.22 29.78
C VAL A 125 -4.10 25.47 30.12
N LYS A 126 -5.44 25.45 29.98
CA LYS A 126 -6.30 26.57 30.41
C LYS A 126 -6.27 26.79 31.92
N THR A 127 -6.29 25.71 32.70
CA THR A 127 -6.19 25.75 34.17
C THR A 127 -4.84 26.33 34.63
N GLU A 128 -3.74 25.91 33.98
CA GLU A 128 -2.39 26.45 34.23
C GLU A 128 -2.25 27.92 33.79
N LEU A 129 -2.88 28.31 32.67
CA LEU A 129 -2.84 29.68 32.17
C LEU A 129 -3.64 30.64 33.06
N ASP A 130 -4.81 30.22 33.53
CA ASP A 130 -5.60 30.99 34.50
C ASP A 130 -4.86 31.11 35.86
N ALA A 131 -3.93 30.19 36.17
CA ALA A 131 -3.01 30.29 37.31
C ALA A 131 -1.80 31.22 37.09
N LYS A 132 -1.50 31.65 35.85
CA LYS A 132 -0.38 32.60 35.58
C LYS A 132 -0.70 34.04 35.98
N VAL A 133 -1.96 34.45 35.92
CA VAL A 133 -2.44 35.71 36.52
C VAL A 133 -3.59 35.38 37.47
N PRO A 134 -3.28 34.91 38.69
CA PRO A 134 -4.30 34.61 39.68
C PRO A 134 -5.12 35.86 40.00
N ASN A 135 -6.42 35.69 40.21
CA ASN A 135 -7.31 36.71 40.77
C ASN A 135 -6.93 37.17 42.19
N THR A 136 -5.92 36.53 42.81
CA THR A 136 -5.27 36.97 44.05
C THR A 136 -4.17 38.02 43.83
N ARG A 137 -3.73 38.27 42.59
CA ARG A 137 -2.79 39.35 42.27
C ARG A 137 -3.53 40.68 42.21
N THR A 138 -2.87 41.71 42.73
CA THR A 138 -3.43 43.06 42.81
C THR A 138 -2.49 44.10 42.20
N VAL A 139 -3.04 45.16 41.59
CA VAL A 139 -2.31 46.39 41.25
C VAL A 139 -2.63 47.42 42.31
N ASN A 140 -1.60 47.84 43.05
CA ASN A 140 -1.70 48.70 44.23
C ASN A 140 -2.86 48.30 45.19
N GLY A 141 -2.91 47.01 45.56
CA GLY A 141 -3.91 46.47 46.48
C GLY A 141 -5.30 46.18 45.88
N LYS A 142 -5.56 46.52 44.60
CA LYS A 142 -6.83 46.23 43.92
C LYS A 142 -6.76 44.97 43.03
N ALA A 143 -7.74 44.07 43.17
CA ALA A 143 -7.77 42.78 42.48
C ALA A 143 -8.02 42.88 40.96
N LEU A 144 -7.33 42.06 40.17
CA LEU A 144 -7.34 42.05 38.70
C LEU A 144 -8.58 41.37 38.07
N SER A 145 -9.75 41.56 38.67
CA SER A 145 -11.02 40.96 38.20
C SER A 145 -11.84 41.88 37.28
N SER A 146 -11.45 43.15 37.15
CA SER A 146 -12.07 44.14 36.27
C SER A 146 -11.10 45.30 36.01
N ASN A 147 -11.53 46.32 35.27
CA ASN A 147 -10.72 47.52 35.05
C ASN A 147 -10.33 48.17 36.38
N ILE A 148 -9.03 48.43 36.57
CA ILE A 148 -8.49 49.04 37.79
C ILE A 148 -8.50 50.56 37.66
N THR A 149 -9.05 51.26 38.66
CA THR A 149 -8.93 52.71 38.82
C THR A 149 -7.97 53.04 39.97
N LEU A 150 -6.99 53.90 39.72
CA LEU A 150 -5.98 54.33 40.70
C LEU A 150 -6.16 55.83 40.98
N GLY A 151 -6.24 56.20 42.27
CA GLY A 151 -6.21 57.59 42.72
C GLY A 151 -4.79 58.08 43.00
N ALA A 152 -4.63 59.36 43.29
CA ALA A 152 -3.30 59.96 43.48
C ALA A 152 -2.47 59.26 44.57
N GLY A 153 -3.09 58.92 45.70
CA GLY A 153 -2.43 58.17 46.78
C GLY A 153 -2.02 56.74 46.40
N ASP A 154 -2.73 56.10 45.45
CA ASP A 154 -2.40 54.74 45.01
C ASP A 154 -1.07 54.67 44.23
N VAL A 155 -0.60 55.80 43.70
CA VAL A 155 0.59 55.84 42.83
C VAL A 155 1.64 56.83 43.35
N GLY A 156 1.48 57.32 44.58
CA GLY A 156 2.37 58.33 45.15
C GLY A 156 2.31 59.70 44.47
N ALA A 157 1.25 59.97 43.69
CA ALA A 157 1.03 61.26 43.05
C ALA A 157 0.42 62.27 44.03
N ILE A 158 0.58 63.56 43.73
CA ILE A 158 0.03 64.65 44.55
C ILE A 158 -1.48 64.75 44.28
N PRO A 159 -2.33 64.68 45.32
CA PRO A 159 -3.77 64.90 45.15
C PRO A 159 -4.04 66.32 44.64
N SER A 160 -5.02 66.48 43.75
CA SER A 160 -5.42 67.79 43.23
C SER A 160 -5.79 68.79 44.33
N SER A 161 -6.27 68.31 45.48
CA SER A 161 -6.58 69.10 46.68
C SER A 161 -5.36 69.70 47.40
N ALA A 162 -4.15 69.16 47.18
CA ALA A 162 -2.92 69.66 47.80
C ALA A 162 -2.22 70.75 46.95
N LYS A 163 -2.61 70.88 45.68
CA LYS A 163 -2.02 71.86 44.75
C LYS A 163 -2.55 73.27 45.06
N GLY A 164 -1.65 74.20 45.36
CA GLY A 164 -1.94 75.60 45.69
C GLY A 164 -2.54 75.83 47.08
N ALA A 165 -2.64 74.78 47.91
CA ALA A 165 -3.15 74.86 49.28
C ALA A 165 -2.04 75.25 50.27
N LYS A 166 -2.42 75.86 51.40
CA LYS A 166 -1.48 76.15 52.51
C LYS A 166 -0.88 74.84 53.04
N ASN A 167 0.43 74.83 53.27
CA ASN A 167 1.23 73.63 53.63
C ASN A 167 1.20 72.50 52.58
N GLY A 168 0.68 72.77 51.38
CA GLY A 168 0.71 71.86 50.25
C GLY A 168 1.87 72.17 49.30
N VAL A 169 1.66 71.96 48.01
CA VAL A 169 2.64 72.28 46.96
C VAL A 169 2.20 73.50 46.17
N ALA A 170 3.16 74.36 45.81
CA ALA A 170 2.87 75.53 44.98
C ALA A 170 2.28 75.12 43.62
N SER A 171 1.27 75.85 43.17
CA SER A 171 0.68 75.63 41.84
C SER A 171 1.32 76.56 40.83
N LEU A 172 1.36 76.14 39.57
CA LEU A 172 1.67 77.01 38.45
C LEU A 172 0.39 77.49 37.75
N ASP A 173 0.37 78.73 37.29
CA ASP A 173 -0.68 79.31 36.46
C ASP A 173 -0.58 78.84 34.99
N ALA A 174 -1.41 79.41 34.12
CA ALA A 174 -1.44 79.07 32.70
C ALA A 174 -0.11 79.34 31.96
N ASN A 175 0.74 80.20 32.53
CA ASN A 175 2.05 80.52 31.98
C ASN A 175 3.17 79.68 32.61
N GLY A 176 2.83 78.77 33.52
CA GLY A 176 3.82 77.93 34.20
C GLY A 176 4.54 78.64 35.35
N LEU A 177 3.98 79.73 35.89
CA LEU A 177 4.57 80.50 37.00
C LEU A 177 3.75 80.35 38.28
N VAL A 178 4.39 80.50 39.44
CA VAL A 178 3.66 80.50 40.72
C VAL A 178 2.86 81.82 40.81
N PRO A 179 1.52 81.77 40.97
CA PRO A 179 0.71 82.98 41.11
C PRO A 179 1.22 83.86 42.25
N SER A 180 1.22 85.19 42.09
CA SER A 180 1.72 86.13 43.10
C SER A 180 0.99 86.02 44.44
N SER A 181 -0.27 85.56 44.45
CA SER A 181 -1.03 85.24 45.66
C SER A 181 -0.43 84.11 46.51
N GLN A 182 0.48 83.31 45.95
CA GLN A 182 1.25 82.27 46.64
C GLN A 182 2.70 82.71 46.96
N LEU A 183 3.09 83.94 46.59
CA LEU A 183 4.42 84.51 46.84
C LEU A 183 4.40 85.52 48.02
N PRO A 184 5.51 85.69 48.77
CA PRO A 184 5.59 86.69 49.85
C PRO A 184 5.50 88.15 49.34
N SER A 185 5.05 89.12 50.14
CA SER A 185 4.76 90.48 49.66
C SER A 185 5.96 91.33 49.21
N TYR A 186 7.20 90.89 49.46
CA TYR A 186 8.41 91.68 49.19
C TYR A 186 9.06 91.41 47.81
N VAL A 187 8.47 90.53 46.98
CA VAL A 187 8.99 90.22 45.64
C VAL A 187 8.41 91.07 44.49
N ASP A 188 7.50 92.03 44.77
CA ASP A 188 6.80 92.75 43.68
C ASP A 188 6.69 94.29 43.83
N ASP A 189 7.31 94.92 44.84
CA ASP A 189 7.17 96.36 45.04
C ASP A 189 8.35 97.17 44.46
N VAL A 190 8.12 97.84 43.32
CA VAL A 190 8.93 98.97 42.83
C VAL A 190 8.28 100.27 43.27
N LEU A 191 9.00 101.07 44.03
CA LEU A 191 8.51 102.36 44.53
C LEU A 191 9.11 103.50 43.73
N GLU A 192 8.27 104.19 42.96
CA GLU A 192 8.67 105.34 42.16
C GLU A 192 8.54 106.64 42.97
N GLY A 193 9.46 107.57 42.73
CA GLY A 193 9.55 108.79 43.52
C GLY A 193 10.77 109.63 43.17
N TYR A 194 11.24 110.44 44.11
CA TYR A 194 12.27 111.46 43.89
C TYR A 194 13.35 111.36 44.97
N ILE A 195 14.60 111.13 44.56
CA ILE A 195 15.70 110.99 45.52
C ILE A 195 16.09 112.35 46.13
N ALA A 196 16.40 112.36 47.41
CA ALA A 196 17.08 113.48 48.06
C ALA A 196 18.48 113.68 47.47
N SER A 197 18.98 114.92 47.45
CA SER A 197 20.35 115.20 46.96
C SER A 197 21.44 114.51 47.78
N ASP A 198 21.17 114.19 49.05
CA ASP A 198 22.07 113.45 49.94
C ASP A 198 21.85 111.93 49.91
N ALA A 199 20.92 111.45 49.06
CA ALA A 199 20.51 110.06 48.92
C ALA A 199 20.06 109.36 50.22
N LYS A 200 19.63 110.09 51.25
CA LYS A 200 19.14 109.48 52.50
C LYS A 200 17.63 109.27 52.54
N ASN A 201 16.88 110.05 51.78
CA ASN A 201 15.43 109.97 51.71
C ASN A 201 14.96 109.80 50.27
N PHE A 202 13.85 109.07 50.12
CA PHE A 202 13.18 108.86 48.84
C PHE A 202 11.74 109.36 48.96
N TYR A 203 11.39 110.38 48.20
CA TYR A 203 10.12 111.09 48.35
C TYR A 203 9.09 110.60 47.34
N LYS A 204 7.83 110.60 47.73
CA LYS A 204 6.71 110.17 46.87
C LYS A 204 6.33 111.26 45.87
N ASP A 205 6.60 112.52 46.21
CA ASP A 205 6.24 113.70 45.44
C ASP A 205 7.46 114.53 45.03
N SER A 206 7.34 115.26 43.92
CA SER A 206 8.43 116.06 43.36
C SER A 206 8.79 117.27 44.22
N SER A 207 7.85 117.78 45.03
CA SER A 207 8.10 118.82 46.03
C SER A 207 8.84 118.32 47.28
N LYS A 208 9.12 117.01 47.38
CA LYS A 208 9.85 116.36 48.48
C LYS A 208 9.22 116.62 49.86
N SER A 209 7.89 116.61 49.92
CA SER A 209 7.11 116.88 51.12
C SER A 209 6.75 115.61 51.93
N SER A 210 6.73 114.44 51.29
CA SER A 210 6.43 113.15 51.94
C SER A 210 7.41 112.05 51.51
N ALA A 211 8.10 111.45 52.48
CA ALA A 211 9.07 110.37 52.23
C ALA A 211 8.44 108.96 52.35
N TYR A 212 8.93 108.00 51.56
CA TYR A 212 8.73 106.59 51.83
C TYR A 212 9.51 106.17 53.09
N SER A 213 8.94 105.23 53.87
CA SER A 213 9.73 104.51 54.87
C SER A 213 10.71 103.57 54.15
N PRO A 214 12.01 103.67 54.41
CA PRO A 214 12.99 102.84 53.72
C PRO A 214 12.86 101.37 54.12
N GLU A 215 12.64 100.50 53.13
CA GLU A 215 12.56 99.05 53.30
C GLU A 215 13.66 98.34 52.50
N THR A 216 14.38 97.43 53.16
CA THR A 216 15.37 96.55 52.52
C THR A 216 14.65 95.53 51.64
N GLY A 217 15.10 95.39 50.39
CA GLY A 217 14.53 94.43 49.43
C GLY A 217 13.66 95.07 48.34
N LYS A 218 13.17 96.30 48.54
CA LYS A 218 12.44 97.06 47.52
C LYS A 218 13.39 97.80 46.57
N ILE A 219 12.93 97.99 45.33
CA ILE A 219 13.60 98.79 44.33
C ILE A 219 12.94 100.16 44.28
N TYR A 220 13.74 101.22 44.25
CA TYR A 220 13.27 102.60 44.18
C TYR A 220 13.74 103.23 42.88
N VAL A 221 12.84 103.80 42.08
CA VAL A 221 13.20 104.43 40.79
C VAL A 221 12.99 105.93 40.91
N ASP A 222 14.06 106.70 40.69
CA ASP A 222 13.97 108.15 40.72
C ASP A 222 13.43 108.63 39.37
N LEU A 223 12.23 109.20 39.39
CA LEU A 223 11.54 109.67 38.19
C LEU A 223 12.23 110.87 37.52
N THR A 224 13.16 111.53 38.21
CA THR A 224 13.87 112.69 37.66
C THR A 224 14.97 112.27 36.69
N ASN A 225 15.72 111.22 37.04
CA ASN A 225 16.91 110.79 36.30
C ASN A 225 16.84 109.32 35.86
N ASN A 226 15.73 108.65 36.14
CA ASN A 226 15.46 107.23 35.88
C ASN A 226 16.50 106.29 36.47
N LYS A 227 17.32 106.75 37.44
CA LYS A 227 18.25 105.87 38.15
C LYS A 227 17.49 105.00 39.13
N THR A 228 17.91 103.76 39.19
CA THR A 228 17.35 102.75 40.07
C THR A 228 18.22 102.61 41.32
N TYR A 229 17.59 102.64 42.49
CA TYR A 229 18.21 102.64 43.81
C TYR A 229 17.70 101.48 44.67
N ARG A 230 18.53 101.06 45.63
CA ARG A 230 18.16 100.16 46.73
C ARG A 230 18.53 100.78 48.07
N TRP A 231 17.70 100.55 49.08
CA TRP A 231 18.03 100.94 50.44
C TRP A 231 19.11 100.02 51.02
N SER A 232 20.25 100.59 51.40
CA SER A 232 21.39 99.85 51.96
C SER A 232 21.29 99.61 53.47
N GLY A 233 20.26 100.16 54.13
CA GLY A 233 20.17 100.24 55.59
C GLY A 233 20.53 101.63 56.13
N THR A 234 21.28 102.44 55.37
CA THR A 234 21.69 103.80 55.80
C THR A 234 21.51 104.87 54.73
N THR A 235 21.66 104.52 53.44
CA THR A 235 21.41 105.42 52.29
C THR A 235 20.83 104.63 51.10
N TYR A 236 20.24 105.33 50.13
CA TYR A 236 19.85 104.76 48.85
C TYR A 236 21.05 104.70 47.90
N VAL A 237 21.37 103.51 47.38
CA VAL A 237 22.53 103.26 46.53
C VAL A 237 22.08 102.87 45.12
N VAL A 238 22.68 103.47 44.09
CA VAL A 238 22.38 103.19 42.68
C VAL A 238 22.78 101.75 42.32
N ILE A 239 21.90 101.04 41.61
CA ILE A 239 22.09 99.63 41.26
C ILE A 239 22.74 99.45 39.87
N SER A 240 22.53 100.39 38.93
CA SER A 240 23.13 100.32 37.60
C SER A 240 23.36 101.71 37.00
N GLU A 241 24.57 101.97 36.50
CA GLU A 241 24.88 103.07 35.58
C GLU A 241 24.90 102.50 34.15
N THR A 242 24.22 103.14 33.19
CA THR A 242 23.98 102.58 31.84
C THR A 242 25.23 102.51 30.92
N LEU A 243 25.24 101.48 30.07
CA LEU A 243 26.25 100.94 29.12
C LEU A 243 27.10 101.93 28.27
N ALA A 244 28.39 101.60 28.03
CA ALA A 244 29.34 102.35 27.18
C ALA A 244 29.61 101.69 25.80
N LEU A 245 29.87 102.49 24.75
CA LEU A 245 30.14 102.03 23.36
C LEU A 245 31.64 101.80 23.10
N GLY A 246 32.01 100.71 22.41
CA GLY A 246 33.41 100.34 22.15
C GLY A 246 33.60 98.97 21.46
N THR A 247 34.84 98.51 21.35
CA THR A 247 35.21 97.26 20.65
C THR A 247 35.75 96.16 21.57
N THR A 248 35.59 96.32 22.89
CA THR A 248 35.97 95.31 23.89
C THR A 248 34.75 94.52 24.33
N SER A 249 34.99 93.36 24.96
CA SER A 249 33.93 92.47 25.46
C SER A 249 32.99 93.11 26.50
N SER A 250 33.34 94.26 27.08
CA SER A 250 32.57 94.97 28.11
C SER A 250 31.83 96.22 27.58
N THR A 251 31.84 96.44 26.26
CA THR A 251 31.23 97.61 25.62
C THR A 251 30.34 97.19 24.44
N ALA A 252 29.31 97.98 24.13
CA ALA A 252 28.45 97.72 22.97
C ALA A 252 29.08 98.25 21.67
N PHE A 253 29.09 97.43 20.62
CA PHE A 253 29.67 97.79 19.33
C PHE A 253 28.80 98.81 18.58
N ARG A 254 29.44 99.62 17.73
CA ARG A 254 28.77 100.68 16.95
C ARG A 254 27.82 100.10 15.88
N GLY A 255 26.58 100.57 15.86
CA GLY A 255 25.50 100.00 15.03
C GLY A 255 25.70 100.10 13.51
N ASP A 256 26.42 101.10 13.02
CA ASP A 256 26.73 101.28 11.58
C ASP A 256 27.71 100.22 11.04
N LEU A 257 28.66 99.78 11.86
CA LEU A 257 29.53 98.66 11.53
C LEU A 257 28.78 97.32 11.56
N GLY A 258 27.80 97.19 12.48
CA GLY A 258 26.88 96.05 12.53
C GLY A 258 26.02 95.93 11.26
N GLN A 259 25.49 97.05 10.77
CA GLN A 259 24.73 97.11 9.50
C GLN A 259 25.59 96.63 8.32
N THR A 260 26.84 97.10 8.22
CA THR A 260 27.76 96.68 7.16
C THR A 260 28.04 95.17 7.19
N ALA A 261 28.20 94.58 8.37
CA ALA A 261 28.38 93.13 8.53
C ALA A 261 27.10 92.35 8.21
N TYR A 262 25.92 92.86 8.60
CA TYR A 262 24.63 92.26 8.29
C TYR A 262 24.36 92.26 6.78
N ASP A 263 24.52 93.39 6.10
CA ASP A 263 24.31 93.49 4.65
C ASP A 263 25.29 92.60 3.87
N HIS A 264 26.54 92.50 4.33
CA HIS A 264 27.53 91.56 3.76
C HIS A 264 27.14 90.09 3.96
N SER A 265 26.49 89.74 5.09
CA SER A 265 26.00 88.38 5.39
C SER A 265 24.76 87.99 4.58
N GLN A 266 23.98 88.97 4.10
CA GLN A 266 22.79 88.75 3.30
C GLN A 266 23.10 88.66 1.79
N SER A 267 24.33 88.94 1.37
CA SER A 267 24.79 88.75 -0.01
C SER A 267 25.22 87.30 -0.25
N ALA A 268 24.78 86.69 -1.36
CA ALA A 268 25.11 85.30 -1.68
C ALA A 268 26.57 85.16 -2.13
N HIS A 269 27.41 84.55 -1.31
CA HIS A 269 28.82 84.25 -1.64
C HIS A 269 28.97 82.81 -2.13
N ALA A 270 29.08 82.63 -3.45
CA ALA A 270 29.88 81.55 -4.01
C ALA A 270 31.13 82.20 -4.61
N PRO A 271 32.35 81.88 -4.15
CA PRO A 271 33.55 82.42 -4.76
C PRO A 271 33.60 82.00 -6.24
N SER A 272 34.14 82.83 -7.13
CA SER A 272 34.10 82.63 -8.59
C SER A 272 34.82 81.36 -9.08
N ASN A 273 35.54 80.67 -8.18
CA ASN A 273 36.20 79.39 -8.37
C ASN A 273 35.49 78.21 -7.67
N ALA A 274 34.28 78.42 -7.14
CA ALA A 274 33.47 77.33 -6.60
C ALA A 274 33.02 76.41 -7.73
N GLU A 275 33.69 75.26 -7.87
CA GLU A 275 33.24 74.22 -8.78
C GLU A 275 31.87 73.71 -8.31
N ARG A 276 30.86 73.80 -9.19
CA ARG A 276 29.61 73.07 -8.98
C ARG A 276 29.97 71.58 -8.84
N ASN A 277 29.31 70.87 -7.94
CA ASN A 277 29.38 69.41 -7.92
C ASN A 277 28.67 68.87 -9.18
N ILE A 278 29.37 68.84 -10.33
CA ILE A 278 28.81 68.51 -11.65
C ILE A 278 28.87 66.99 -11.85
N ILE A 279 27.73 66.33 -11.79
CA ILE A 279 27.58 65.01 -12.42
C ILE A 279 27.62 65.24 -13.94
N THR A 280 28.67 64.75 -14.61
CA THR A 280 28.92 65.05 -16.04
C THR A 280 28.04 64.25 -16.99
N SER A 281 27.65 63.02 -16.64
CA SER A 281 26.58 62.26 -17.30
C SER A 281 26.12 61.08 -16.45
N ILE A 282 24.84 60.73 -16.52
CA ILE A 282 24.30 59.45 -16.02
C ILE A 282 23.82 58.68 -17.26
N LYS A 283 24.28 57.44 -17.47
CA LYS A 283 23.93 56.64 -18.65
C LYS A 283 23.15 55.38 -18.26
N ARG A 284 22.12 55.03 -19.02
CA ARG A 284 21.42 53.73 -18.97
C ARG A 284 21.76 52.94 -20.24
N ASN A 285 22.40 51.78 -20.09
CA ASN A 285 22.86 50.94 -21.21
C ASN A 285 23.64 51.72 -22.30
N GLY A 286 24.51 52.64 -21.88
CA GLY A 286 25.34 53.45 -22.77
C GLY A 286 24.69 54.76 -23.27
N THR A 287 23.37 54.92 -23.13
CA THR A 287 22.64 56.15 -23.53
C THR A 287 22.55 57.14 -22.36
N ALA A 288 22.90 58.41 -22.60
CA ALA A 288 22.82 59.45 -21.57
C ALA A 288 21.36 59.77 -21.18
N LEU A 289 21.13 59.95 -19.88
CA LEU A 289 19.86 60.38 -19.31
C LEU A 289 19.93 61.87 -18.94
N THR A 290 18.88 62.59 -19.27
CA THR A 290 18.72 64.01 -18.91
C THR A 290 18.01 64.11 -17.55
N PRO A 291 18.59 64.82 -16.55
CA PRO A 291 17.90 65.12 -15.29
C PRO A 291 16.66 65.98 -15.53
N ASP A 292 15.63 65.80 -14.70
CA ASP A 292 14.42 66.63 -14.74
C ASP A 292 14.64 68.02 -14.11
N ALA A 293 13.58 68.84 -14.08
CA ALA A 293 13.61 70.19 -13.52
C ALA A 293 13.98 70.24 -12.01
N SER A 294 13.82 69.12 -11.30
CA SER A 294 14.23 68.96 -9.89
C SER A 294 15.61 68.31 -9.75
N ARG A 295 16.34 68.11 -10.86
CA ARG A 295 17.67 67.50 -10.95
C ARG A 295 17.68 66.00 -10.57
N ALA A 296 16.55 65.32 -10.69
CA ALA A 296 16.44 63.88 -10.47
C ALA A 296 16.54 63.10 -11.80
N VAL A 297 16.99 61.85 -11.73
CA VAL A 297 16.90 60.89 -12.83
C VAL A 297 16.18 59.64 -12.34
N ASN A 298 15.14 59.21 -13.05
CA ASN A 298 14.47 57.95 -12.75
C ASN A 298 15.14 56.81 -13.51
N ILE A 299 15.58 55.78 -12.79
CA ILE A 299 16.07 54.52 -13.37
C ILE A 299 15.06 53.44 -12.99
N SER A 300 14.26 53.00 -13.98
CA SER A 300 13.43 51.80 -13.79
C SER A 300 14.34 50.58 -13.75
N VAL A 301 14.42 49.95 -12.58
CA VAL A 301 14.98 48.61 -12.43
C VAL A 301 13.87 47.62 -12.77
N PRO A 302 14.06 46.71 -13.76
CA PRO A 302 13.09 45.65 -14.01
C PRO A 302 12.80 44.87 -12.73
N THR A 303 11.54 44.83 -12.32
CA THR A 303 11.09 44.07 -11.14
C THR A 303 10.38 42.77 -11.53
N LYS A 304 10.06 42.64 -12.83
CA LYS A 304 9.48 41.44 -13.42
C LYS A 304 10.37 40.93 -14.55
N THR A 305 10.39 39.61 -14.75
CA THR A 305 11.13 38.97 -15.84
C THR A 305 10.63 39.39 -17.24
N SER A 306 9.40 39.89 -17.35
CA SER A 306 8.81 40.44 -18.57
C SER A 306 9.35 41.82 -18.97
N GLU A 307 9.99 42.54 -18.03
CA GLU A 307 10.55 43.88 -18.23
C GLU A 307 12.03 43.84 -18.67
N ILE A 308 12.57 42.64 -18.85
CA ILE A 308 13.94 42.39 -19.32
C ILE A 308 13.86 42.07 -20.82
N THR A 309 14.34 42.97 -21.68
CA THR A 309 14.59 42.66 -23.09
C THR A 309 15.92 41.90 -23.16
N ASN A 310 15.89 40.60 -23.49
CA ASN A 310 17.10 39.77 -23.52
C ASN A 310 17.76 39.78 -24.91
N ASP A 311 19.09 39.71 -24.91
CA ASP A 311 19.89 39.50 -26.11
C ASP A 311 19.88 38.00 -26.44
N SER A 312 18.86 37.55 -27.17
CA SER A 312 18.81 36.32 -27.98
C SER A 312 19.27 34.99 -27.35
N GLY A 313 19.12 34.77 -26.04
CA GLY A 313 19.65 33.52 -25.44
C GLY A 313 19.15 33.08 -24.05
N PHE A 314 18.36 33.88 -23.34
CA PHE A 314 17.87 33.51 -22.00
C PHE A 314 16.36 33.67 -21.87
N ILE A 315 15.76 32.83 -21.01
CA ILE A 315 14.32 32.64 -20.90
C ILE A 315 13.68 33.81 -20.15
N THR A 316 12.92 34.65 -20.84
CA THR A 316 11.93 35.53 -20.22
C THR A 316 10.57 34.82 -20.24
N SER A 317 9.76 35.05 -19.21
CA SER A 317 8.49 34.35 -19.02
C SER A 317 7.60 34.50 -20.27
N GLY A 318 7.46 33.39 -20.99
CA GLY A 318 6.79 33.33 -22.30
C GLY A 318 7.52 32.46 -23.33
N ALA A 319 8.85 32.42 -23.32
CA ALA A 319 9.61 31.74 -24.39
C ALA A 319 9.89 30.24 -24.15
N ASN A 320 9.96 29.76 -22.90
CA ASN A 320 10.19 28.33 -22.59
C ASN A 320 8.96 27.54 -22.13
N VAL A 321 7.76 28.13 -22.16
CA VAL A 321 6.52 27.35 -22.03
C VAL A 321 6.07 26.81 -23.39
N ALA A 322 6.58 27.36 -24.50
CA ALA A 322 6.25 26.89 -25.85
C ALA A 322 6.99 25.59 -26.22
N SER A 323 8.27 25.44 -25.83
CA SER A 323 9.05 24.22 -26.09
C SER A 323 8.68 23.04 -25.17
N ALA A 324 8.06 23.33 -24.02
CA ALA A 324 7.49 22.32 -23.13
C ALA A 324 6.11 21.81 -23.60
N ASN A 325 5.36 22.64 -24.37
CA ASN A 325 4.07 22.24 -24.95
C ASN A 325 4.21 21.61 -26.35
N LYS A 326 5.28 21.94 -27.09
CA LYS A 326 5.54 21.36 -28.42
C LYS A 326 7.03 21.34 -28.77
N LEU A 327 7.53 20.24 -29.32
CA LEU A 327 8.82 20.16 -30.00
C LEU A 327 8.80 21.06 -31.25
N SER A 328 9.71 22.05 -31.30
CA SER A 328 9.84 22.99 -32.43
C SER A 328 9.99 22.28 -33.78
N THR A 329 10.70 21.15 -33.79
CA THR A 329 10.72 20.24 -34.94
C THR A 329 10.19 18.89 -34.51
N ALA A 330 9.05 18.48 -35.10
CA ALA A 330 8.47 17.17 -34.86
C ALA A 330 9.48 16.05 -35.16
N ARG A 331 9.39 14.95 -34.40
CA ARG A 331 10.18 13.74 -34.60
C ARG A 331 9.24 12.58 -34.90
N ASN A 332 9.66 11.65 -35.74
CA ASN A 332 8.85 10.47 -36.03
C ASN A 332 9.11 9.43 -34.93
N ILE A 333 8.06 8.97 -34.25
CA ILE A 333 8.09 7.82 -33.34
C ILE A 333 7.32 6.70 -34.04
N ASP A 334 8.04 5.69 -34.51
CA ASP A 334 7.51 4.55 -35.25
C ASP A 334 6.64 4.93 -36.46
N GLY A 335 7.02 6.01 -37.14
CA GLY A 335 6.29 6.53 -38.30
C GLY A 335 5.15 7.49 -37.97
N VAL A 336 4.87 7.80 -36.70
CA VAL A 336 3.92 8.86 -36.31
C VAL A 336 4.67 10.13 -35.94
N LYS A 337 4.34 11.27 -36.55
CA LYS A 337 4.93 12.56 -36.18
C LYS A 337 4.50 12.94 -34.76
N PHE A 338 5.47 13.06 -33.87
CA PHE A 338 5.29 13.50 -32.50
C PHE A 338 5.96 14.85 -32.30
N ASP A 339 5.15 15.80 -31.87
CA ASP A 339 5.62 17.11 -31.43
C ASP A 339 5.13 17.45 -30.02
N GLY A 340 4.45 16.55 -29.31
CA GLY A 340 3.89 16.81 -27.97
C GLY A 340 2.50 17.42 -27.96
N THR A 341 1.91 17.81 -29.09
CA THR A 341 0.56 18.42 -29.14
C THR A 341 -0.60 17.42 -29.01
N ALA A 342 -0.35 16.15 -29.31
CA ALA A 342 -1.34 15.09 -29.25
C ALA A 342 -0.69 13.74 -28.90
N ASN A 343 -1.49 12.80 -28.39
CA ASN A 343 -1.07 11.42 -28.17
C ASN A 343 -0.70 10.75 -29.50
N ILE A 344 0.29 9.86 -29.46
CA ILE A 344 0.62 8.97 -30.57
C ILE A 344 -0.33 7.77 -30.57
N SER A 345 -0.77 7.35 -31.76
CA SER A 345 -1.55 6.12 -31.94
C SER A 345 -0.99 5.32 -33.10
N HIS A 346 -0.62 4.07 -32.82
CA HIS A 346 -0.18 3.10 -33.82
C HIS A 346 -1.27 2.11 -34.20
N TYR A 347 -2.45 2.21 -33.59
CA TYR A 347 -3.54 1.26 -33.75
C TYR A 347 -4.55 1.73 -34.79
N GLY A 348 -4.88 0.86 -35.75
CA GLY A 348 -5.93 1.11 -36.73
C GLY A 348 -6.71 -0.15 -37.10
N THR A 349 -7.88 0.05 -37.69
CA THR A 349 -8.73 -1.04 -38.18
C THR A 349 -8.67 -1.10 -39.71
N CYS A 350 -8.55 -2.32 -40.25
CA CYS A 350 -8.61 -2.61 -41.66
C CYS A 350 -9.92 -3.34 -41.97
N ASP A 351 -10.84 -2.63 -42.64
CA ASP A 351 -12.13 -3.14 -43.11
C ASP A 351 -12.12 -3.48 -44.61
N THR A 352 -10.94 -3.52 -45.22
CA THR A 352 -10.79 -3.87 -46.64
C THR A 352 -11.37 -5.26 -46.91
N VAL A 353 -12.24 -5.36 -47.92
CA VAL A 353 -12.88 -6.60 -48.39
C VAL A 353 -11.88 -7.75 -48.53
N ALA A 354 -12.31 -8.98 -48.17
CA ALA A 354 -11.47 -10.17 -48.08
C ALA A 354 -10.59 -10.42 -49.32
N ALA A 355 -11.18 -10.32 -50.52
CA ALA A 355 -10.52 -10.63 -51.79
C ALA A 355 -9.58 -9.53 -52.31
N THR A 356 -9.59 -8.33 -51.73
CA THR A 356 -8.73 -7.23 -52.17
C THR A 356 -7.32 -7.39 -51.61
N ALA A 357 -6.31 -7.51 -52.46
CA ALA A 357 -4.91 -7.71 -52.01
C ALA A 357 -4.33 -6.51 -51.25
N ALA A 358 -4.68 -5.28 -51.65
CA ALA A 358 -4.23 -4.05 -50.99
C ALA A 358 -5.09 -3.73 -49.76
N LYS A 359 -4.59 -4.11 -48.59
CA LYS A 359 -5.20 -3.81 -47.29
C LYS A 359 -4.87 -2.38 -46.89
N THR A 360 -5.84 -1.66 -46.35
CA THR A 360 -5.71 -0.24 -46.05
C THR A 360 -6.00 0.03 -44.57
N VAL A 361 -5.21 0.92 -43.97
CA VAL A 361 -5.44 1.40 -42.60
C VAL A 361 -5.09 2.88 -42.52
N SER A 362 -5.84 3.63 -41.70
CA SER A 362 -5.62 5.05 -41.48
C SER A 362 -5.21 5.32 -40.03
N LEU A 363 -4.16 6.11 -39.84
CA LEU A 363 -3.58 6.52 -38.56
C LEU A 363 -3.34 8.03 -38.57
N SER A 364 -3.65 8.74 -37.48
CA SER A 364 -3.41 10.18 -37.40
C SER A 364 -1.92 10.52 -37.45
N ASN A 365 -1.54 11.57 -38.18
CA ASN A 365 -0.18 12.11 -38.25
C ASN A 365 0.91 11.10 -38.68
N TYR A 366 0.54 10.06 -39.42
CA TYR A 366 1.47 9.04 -39.90
C TYR A 366 2.27 9.50 -41.13
N SER A 367 3.54 9.14 -41.16
CA SER A 367 4.52 9.39 -42.20
C SER A 367 5.49 8.20 -42.27
N LEU A 368 5.38 7.41 -43.33
CA LEU A 368 6.17 6.19 -43.53
C LEU A 368 7.68 6.49 -43.52
N ALA A 369 8.41 5.74 -42.72
CA ALA A 369 9.88 5.70 -42.64
C ALA A 369 10.34 4.28 -42.29
N ILE A 370 11.60 3.94 -42.58
CA ILE A 370 12.20 2.67 -42.12
C ILE A 370 12.05 2.56 -40.60
N GLY A 371 11.60 1.41 -40.11
CA GLY A 371 11.30 1.16 -38.69
C GLY A 371 9.90 1.58 -38.26
N SER A 372 9.06 2.14 -39.14
CA SER A 372 7.68 2.47 -38.77
C SER A 372 6.92 1.23 -38.29
N ARG A 373 6.16 1.36 -37.20
CA ARG A 373 5.43 0.27 -36.55
C ARG A 373 3.94 0.59 -36.54
N VAL A 374 3.11 -0.37 -36.94
CA VAL A 374 1.65 -0.23 -36.92
C VAL A 374 1.01 -1.48 -36.37
N VAL A 375 -0.07 -1.30 -35.62
CA VAL A 375 -0.89 -2.36 -35.04
C VAL A 375 -2.24 -2.31 -35.75
N VAL A 376 -2.58 -3.38 -36.47
CA VAL A 376 -3.76 -3.39 -37.33
C VAL A 376 -4.69 -4.52 -36.93
N LYS A 377 -5.95 -4.17 -36.62
CA LYS A 377 -7.04 -5.14 -36.50
C LYS A 377 -7.67 -5.37 -37.86
N PHE A 378 -7.74 -6.61 -38.31
CA PHE A 378 -8.48 -6.98 -39.52
C PHE A 378 -9.89 -7.41 -39.11
N THR A 379 -10.94 -6.82 -39.69
CA THR A 379 -12.32 -7.23 -39.38
C THR A 379 -12.78 -8.41 -40.22
N VAL A 380 -12.12 -8.67 -41.34
CA VAL A 380 -12.40 -9.81 -42.23
C VAL A 380 -11.13 -10.62 -42.47
N THR A 381 -11.28 -11.94 -42.64
CA THR A 381 -10.17 -12.82 -43.01
C THR A 381 -9.75 -12.52 -44.44
N ASN A 382 -8.46 -12.20 -44.65
CA ASN A 382 -7.93 -11.98 -45.99
C ASN A 382 -7.99 -13.27 -46.83
N SER A 383 -8.59 -13.23 -48.02
CA SER A 383 -8.59 -14.33 -48.99
C SER A 383 -7.68 -14.08 -50.20
N ALA A 384 -7.11 -12.89 -50.34
CA ALA A 384 -6.18 -12.57 -51.42
C ALA A 384 -4.79 -13.19 -51.18
N ALA A 385 -4.17 -13.73 -52.23
CA ALA A 385 -2.77 -14.15 -52.18
C ALA A 385 -1.83 -12.94 -52.17
N ASN A 386 -0.69 -13.05 -51.47
CA ASN A 386 0.34 -12.01 -51.38
C ASN A 386 -0.21 -10.62 -51.02
N PRO A 387 -0.94 -10.47 -49.89
CA PRO A 387 -1.53 -9.20 -49.52
C PRO A 387 -0.45 -8.14 -49.27
N THR A 388 -0.85 -6.89 -49.45
CA THR A 388 -0.04 -5.69 -49.20
C THR A 388 -0.74 -4.82 -48.17
N LEU A 389 0.01 -4.01 -47.42
CA LEU A 389 -0.53 -3.03 -46.48
C LEU A 389 -0.20 -1.61 -46.94
N ASN A 390 -1.22 -0.77 -46.99
CA ASN A 390 -1.13 0.65 -47.30
C ASN A 390 -1.63 1.46 -46.10
N VAL A 391 -0.71 2.13 -45.41
CA VAL A 391 -1.02 3.00 -44.27
C VAL A 391 -1.09 4.44 -44.78
N ASN A 392 -2.19 5.16 -44.56
CA ASN A 392 -2.34 6.57 -44.95
C ASN A 392 -1.98 6.88 -46.42
N ASN A 393 -2.32 6.00 -47.37
CA ASN A 393 -2.02 6.21 -48.79
C ASN A 393 -0.52 6.38 -49.10
N THR A 394 0.37 5.87 -48.24
CA THR A 394 1.83 5.88 -48.47
C THR A 394 2.30 4.85 -49.51
N GLY A 395 1.35 4.10 -50.09
CA GLY A 395 1.56 3.10 -51.11
C GLY A 395 1.40 1.69 -50.55
N ALA A 396 0.85 0.79 -51.36
CA ALA A 396 0.69 -0.61 -50.99
C ALA A 396 2.06 -1.31 -50.98
N LYS A 397 2.51 -1.75 -49.80
CA LYS A 397 3.78 -2.46 -49.62
C LYS A 397 3.54 -3.92 -49.25
N PRO A 398 4.32 -4.90 -49.76
CA PRO A 398 4.09 -6.32 -49.48
C PRO A 398 4.12 -6.63 -47.99
N ILE A 399 3.24 -7.53 -47.54
CA ILE A 399 3.28 -8.07 -46.18
C ILE A 399 4.08 -9.38 -46.20
N VAL A 400 5.12 -9.45 -45.38
CA VAL A 400 6.00 -10.61 -45.31
C VAL A 400 6.08 -11.14 -43.88
N TYR A 401 6.27 -12.46 -43.75
CA TYR A 401 6.62 -13.13 -42.52
C TYR A 401 7.86 -13.97 -42.77
N ARG A 402 8.90 -13.79 -41.95
CA ARG A 402 10.22 -14.45 -42.11
C ARG A 402 10.80 -14.29 -43.54
N GLY A 403 10.62 -13.10 -44.12
CA GLY A 403 11.14 -12.74 -45.44
C GLY A 403 10.37 -13.34 -46.64
N LYS A 404 9.22 -13.98 -46.43
CA LYS A 404 8.35 -14.51 -47.49
C LYS A 404 6.99 -13.85 -47.46
N ALA A 405 6.38 -13.65 -48.63
CA ALA A 405 5.02 -13.13 -48.73
C ALA A 405 4.05 -14.07 -47.98
N ILE A 406 3.14 -13.49 -47.19
CA ILE A 406 2.17 -14.28 -46.45
C ILE A 406 1.07 -14.83 -47.38
N SER A 407 0.52 -15.99 -47.03
CA SER A 407 -0.53 -16.65 -47.81
C SER A 407 -1.93 -16.13 -47.47
N ALA A 408 -2.90 -16.44 -48.34
CA ALA A 408 -4.32 -16.22 -48.04
C ALA A 408 -4.70 -16.93 -46.72
N GLY A 409 -5.58 -16.31 -45.94
CA GLY A 409 -6.04 -16.81 -44.64
C GLY A 409 -5.19 -16.43 -43.42
N TYR A 410 -3.95 -15.93 -43.62
CA TYR A 410 -3.02 -15.66 -42.50
C TYR A 410 -3.43 -14.44 -41.66
N LEU A 411 -4.04 -13.44 -42.30
CA LEU A 411 -4.65 -12.29 -41.62
C LEU A 411 -6.11 -12.64 -41.32
N GLY A 412 -6.35 -13.20 -40.13
CA GLY A 412 -7.67 -13.67 -39.72
C GLY A 412 -8.61 -12.55 -39.28
N ALA A 413 -9.91 -12.76 -39.46
CA ALA A 413 -10.95 -11.87 -38.96
C ALA A 413 -10.84 -11.69 -37.44
N ASN A 414 -11.06 -10.46 -36.99
CA ASN A 414 -11.01 -10.01 -35.60
C ASN A 414 -9.67 -10.24 -34.88
N ARG A 415 -8.57 -10.43 -35.64
CA ARG A 415 -7.21 -10.52 -35.09
C ARG A 415 -6.45 -9.22 -35.27
N VAL A 416 -5.57 -8.97 -34.31
CA VAL A 416 -4.68 -7.81 -34.28
C VAL A 416 -3.28 -8.31 -34.61
N TYR A 417 -2.65 -7.68 -35.58
CA TYR A 417 -1.28 -7.97 -35.99
C TYR A 417 -0.46 -6.70 -35.93
N GLU A 418 0.82 -6.86 -35.63
CA GLU A 418 1.76 -5.78 -35.63
C GLU A 418 2.70 -5.90 -36.83
N PHE A 419 3.02 -4.79 -37.47
CA PHE A 419 3.87 -4.73 -38.64
C PHE A 419 4.98 -3.70 -38.48
N VAL A 420 6.19 -4.05 -38.90
CA VAL A 420 7.34 -3.14 -38.94
C VAL A 420 7.83 -2.98 -40.38
N TYR A 421 7.94 -1.73 -40.84
CA TYR A 421 8.41 -1.42 -42.19
C TYR A 421 9.94 -1.47 -42.27
N ASP A 422 10.49 -2.29 -43.18
CA ASP A 422 11.96 -2.42 -43.35
C ASP A 422 12.55 -1.48 -44.41
N GLY A 423 11.72 -0.66 -45.06
CA GLY A 423 12.12 0.16 -46.21
C GLY A 423 11.55 -0.33 -47.54
N THR A 424 11.11 -1.59 -47.61
CA THR A 424 10.51 -2.22 -48.80
C THR A 424 9.19 -2.91 -48.48
N ASN A 425 9.14 -3.68 -47.39
CA ASN A 425 8.04 -4.55 -46.98
C ASN A 425 7.57 -4.25 -45.56
N TRP A 426 6.34 -4.67 -45.26
CA TRP A 426 5.81 -4.77 -43.91
C TRP A 426 6.10 -6.16 -43.34
N ASN A 427 6.99 -6.22 -42.36
CA ASN A 427 7.29 -7.44 -41.62
C ASN A 427 6.22 -7.65 -40.55
N LEU A 428 5.43 -8.71 -40.67
CA LEU A 428 4.50 -9.13 -39.62
C LEU A 428 5.32 -9.63 -38.42
N MET A 429 5.04 -9.05 -37.25
CA MET A 429 5.74 -9.31 -36.00
C MET A 429 4.97 -10.30 -35.12
N GLY A 430 5.72 -11.14 -34.40
CA GLY A 430 5.19 -12.28 -33.65
C GLY A 430 5.10 -13.54 -34.51
N ASP A 431 4.74 -14.66 -33.88
CA ASP A 431 4.59 -15.92 -34.59
C ASP A 431 3.20 -16.07 -35.19
N ILE A 432 3.15 -16.32 -36.49
CA ILE A 432 1.94 -16.84 -37.13
C ILE A 432 1.95 -18.33 -36.80
N ASP A 433 0.96 -18.81 -36.05
CA ASP A 433 0.76 -20.24 -35.88
C ASP A 433 0.40 -20.86 -37.24
N THR A 434 1.44 -21.30 -37.95
CA THR A 434 1.36 -22.02 -39.21
C THR A 434 1.57 -23.52 -38.99
N ASN A 435 1.52 -24.01 -37.74
CA ASN A 435 1.82 -25.40 -37.42
C ASN A 435 0.68 -26.34 -37.86
N ASN A 436 0.63 -26.59 -39.17
CA ASN A 436 -0.17 -27.65 -39.76
C ASN A 436 0.66 -28.92 -40.05
N ILE A 437 1.92 -28.97 -39.57
CA ILE A 437 2.81 -30.10 -39.86
C ILE A 437 2.70 -31.13 -38.73
N TYR A 438 1.74 -32.02 -38.87
CA TYR A 438 1.69 -33.29 -38.16
C TYR A 438 2.37 -34.35 -39.05
N THR A 439 3.60 -34.75 -38.72
CA THR A 439 4.28 -35.84 -39.44
C THR A 439 3.88 -37.18 -38.85
N ALA A 440 3.07 -37.94 -39.59
CA ALA A 440 2.85 -39.36 -39.29
C ALA A 440 4.02 -40.18 -39.85
N ASN A 441 4.67 -40.97 -39.00
CA ASN A 441 5.71 -41.91 -39.42
C ASN A 441 5.07 -43.23 -39.92
N THR A 442 5.86 -44.18 -40.42
CA THR A 442 5.38 -45.48 -40.92
C THR A 442 4.43 -46.16 -39.90
N GLY A 443 3.27 -46.65 -40.37
CA GLY A 443 2.26 -47.31 -39.52
C GLY A 443 1.17 -46.39 -38.94
N ILE A 444 1.32 -45.06 -39.04
CA ILE A 444 0.30 -44.07 -38.70
C ILE A 444 -0.04 -43.27 -39.96
N LYS A 445 -1.33 -42.97 -40.18
CA LYS A 445 -1.84 -42.10 -41.24
C LYS A 445 -2.60 -40.95 -40.61
N LEU A 446 -2.28 -39.72 -41.00
CA LEU A 446 -3.10 -38.55 -40.69
C LEU A 446 -4.28 -38.51 -41.68
N SER A 447 -5.51 -38.48 -41.17
CA SER A 447 -6.73 -38.28 -41.97
C SER A 447 -7.53 -37.14 -41.36
N GLY A 448 -7.50 -35.97 -42.00
CA GLY A 448 -8.02 -34.73 -41.40
C GLY A 448 -7.22 -34.35 -40.15
N ASN A 449 -7.90 -34.20 -39.01
CA ASN A 449 -7.30 -33.86 -37.71
C ASN A 449 -7.08 -35.09 -36.81
N THR A 450 -7.16 -36.31 -37.34
CA THR A 450 -7.07 -37.54 -36.55
C THR A 450 -5.91 -38.41 -37.02
N PHE A 451 -5.10 -38.87 -36.08
CA PHE A 451 -4.11 -39.92 -36.32
C PHE A 451 -4.79 -41.29 -36.27
N GLN A 452 -4.65 -42.07 -37.34
CA GLN A 452 -5.15 -43.43 -37.45
C GLN A 452 -3.97 -44.39 -37.64
N HIS A 453 -4.06 -45.62 -37.13
CA HIS A 453 -3.10 -46.65 -37.50
C HIS A 453 -3.40 -47.15 -38.91
N THR A 454 -2.39 -47.23 -39.77
CA THR A 454 -2.53 -47.68 -41.17
C THR A 454 -2.94 -49.15 -41.26
N ASN A 455 -2.60 -49.95 -40.25
CA ASN A 455 -2.82 -51.40 -40.23
C ASN A 455 -3.56 -51.83 -38.95
N SER A 456 -4.80 -51.36 -38.79
CA SER A 456 -5.64 -51.79 -37.66
C SER A 456 -6.42 -53.08 -38.00
N VAL A 457 -6.56 -53.96 -37.01
CA VAL A 457 -7.54 -55.06 -37.05
C VAL A 457 -8.85 -54.59 -36.43
N THR A 458 -9.98 -54.92 -37.04
CA THR A 458 -11.30 -54.59 -36.48
C THR A 458 -11.42 -55.21 -35.08
N ALA A 459 -11.85 -54.40 -34.10
CA ALA A 459 -12.00 -54.84 -32.72
C ALA A 459 -12.82 -56.14 -32.64
N GLY A 460 -12.34 -57.11 -31.86
CA GLY A 460 -13.00 -58.41 -31.66
C GLY A 460 -12.78 -59.45 -32.78
N THR A 461 -12.05 -59.14 -33.86
CA THR A 461 -11.90 -60.08 -35.00
C THR A 461 -10.69 -61.00 -34.95
N ALA A 462 -9.72 -60.73 -34.07
CA ALA A 462 -8.62 -61.64 -33.75
C ALA A 462 -9.06 -62.58 -32.62
N SER A 463 -9.77 -63.65 -32.97
CA SER A 463 -10.36 -64.60 -32.02
C SER A 463 -10.01 -66.04 -32.40
N GLY A 464 -9.83 -66.89 -31.39
CA GLY A 464 -9.77 -68.35 -31.54
C GLY A 464 -11.11 -69.00 -31.14
N ASP A 465 -11.07 -70.27 -30.78
CA ASP A 465 -12.23 -71.02 -30.33
C ASP A 465 -12.70 -70.52 -28.94
N ALA A 466 -13.78 -69.75 -28.91
CA ALA A 466 -14.36 -69.27 -27.65
C ALA A 466 -15.12 -70.39 -26.92
N SER A 467 -14.83 -70.58 -25.62
CA SER A 467 -15.56 -71.48 -24.72
C SER A 467 -15.70 -72.94 -25.21
N LYS A 468 -14.75 -73.44 -26.00
CA LYS A 468 -14.78 -74.82 -26.51
C LYS A 468 -14.50 -75.82 -25.40
N THR A 469 -15.39 -76.80 -25.24
CA THR A 469 -15.14 -77.95 -24.36
C THR A 469 -14.04 -78.83 -24.95
N LEU A 470 -13.01 -79.12 -24.15
CA LEU A 470 -11.84 -79.86 -24.59
C LEU A 470 -11.95 -81.32 -24.19
N THR A 471 -11.62 -82.21 -25.12
CA THR A 471 -11.48 -83.65 -24.89
C THR A 471 -10.03 -84.07 -25.12
N TYR A 472 -9.60 -85.18 -24.51
CA TYR A 472 -8.29 -85.77 -24.82
C TYR A 472 -8.14 -86.04 -26.32
N GLY A 473 -6.99 -85.68 -26.89
CA GLY A 473 -6.73 -85.74 -28.33
C GLY A 473 -7.50 -84.72 -29.19
N GLY A 474 -8.38 -83.90 -28.63
CA GLY A 474 -9.12 -82.85 -29.35
C GLY A 474 -8.24 -81.64 -29.68
N THR A 475 -8.63 -80.86 -30.69
CA THR A 475 -7.92 -79.63 -31.09
C THR A 475 -8.71 -78.38 -30.72
N PHE A 476 -8.01 -77.26 -30.52
CA PHE A 476 -8.60 -75.93 -30.36
C PHE A 476 -7.73 -74.86 -31.00
N THR A 477 -8.33 -73.75 -31.41
CA THR A 477 -7.62 -72.63 -32.02
C THR A 477 -7.42 -71.48 -31.03
N ILE A 478 -6.24 -70.87 -31.06
CA ILE A 478 -5.93 -69.62 -30.34
C ILE A 478 -5.68 -68.49 -31.34
N PRO A 479 -6.04 -67.24 -31.05
CA PRO A 479 -5.79 -66.12 -31.96
C PRO A 479 -4.29 -65.88 -32.14
N SER A 480 -3.89 -65.50 -33.35
CA SER A 480 -2.53 -65.05 -33.67
C SER A 480 -2.59 -63.80 -34.56
N VAL A 481 -1.52 -63.01 -34.52
CA VAL A 481 -1.34 -61.83 -35.37
C VAL A 481 0.04 -61.85 -36.00
N THR A 482 0.16 -61.31 -37.21
CA THR A 482 1.45 -61.07 -37.86
C THR A 482 1.83 -59.61 -37.70
N TYR A 483 3.13 -59.33 -37.62
CA TYR A 483 3.67 -57.98 -37.57
C TYR A 483 4.64 -57.71 -38.72
N ASP A 484 4.74 -56.46 -39.16
CA ASP A 484 5.83 -56.02 -40.04
C ASP A 484 7.15 -55.87 -39.26
N ALA A 485 8.23 -55.55 -39.96
CA ALA A 485 9.55 -55.33 -39.35
C ALA A 485 9.60 -54.13 -38.37
N GLN A 486 8.54 -53.32 -38.30
CA GLN A 486 8.39 -52.20 -37.38
C GLN A 486 7.47 -52.53 -36.20
N GLY A 487 6.91 -53.74 -36.13
CA GLY A 487 6.06 -54.21 -35.04
C GLY A 487 4.57 -53.88 -35.20
N HIS A 488 4.12 -53.36 -36.34
CA HIS A 488 2.70 -53.09 -36.59
C HIS A 488 1.96 -54.35 -37.02
N ILE A 489 0.72 -54.53 -36.55
CA ILE A 489 -0.11 -55.68 -36.92
C ILE A 489 -0.43 -55.62 -38.42
N THR A 490 -0.01 -56.61 -39.20
CA THR A 490 -0.25 -56.68 -40.65
C THR A 490 -1.36 -57.65 -41.04
N GLY A 491 -1.75 -58.52 -40.12
CA GLY A 491 -2.73 -59.57 -40.38
C GLY A 491 -3.14 -60.29 -39.11
N LYS A 492 -4.26 -61.02 -39.21
CA LYS A 492 -4.81 -61.86 -38.15
C LYS A 492 -4.91 -63.31 -38.62
N GLY A 493 -4.74 -64.24 -37.71
CA GLY A 493 -4.86 -65.67 -37.95
C GLY A 493 -5.20 -66.41 -36.67
N THR A 494 -5.09 -67.73 -36.73
CA THR A 494 -5.23 -68.60 -35.56
C THR A 494 -4.17 -69.70 -35.60
N THR A 495 -3.71 -70.12 -34.43
CA THR A 495 -2.84 -71.30 -34.28
C THR A 495 -3.65 -72.44 -33.67
N THR A 496 -3.62 -73.60 -34.31
CA THR A 496 -4.29 -74.81 -33.79
C THR A 496 -3.36 -75.54 -32.81
N MET A 497 -3.88 -75.86 -31.63
CA MET A 497 -3.24 -76.66 -30.60
C MET A 497 -4.02 -77.97 -30.38
N THR A 498 -3.32 -79.04 -30.00
CA THR A 498 -3.91 -80.37 -29.77
C THR A 498 -3.69 -80.79 -28.32
N MET A 499 -4.76 -81.27 -27.68
CA MET A 499 -4.71 -81.82 -26.33
C MET A 499 -3.93 -83.15 -26.30
N PRO A 500 -3.24 -83.47 -25.19
CA PRO A 500 -2.59 -84.77 -25.03
C PRO A 500 -3.55 -85.94 -25.24
N ALA A 501 -3.01 -87.08 -25.69
CA ALA A 501 -3.76 -88.33 -25.75
C ALA A 501 -4.17 -88.81 -24.34
N VAL A 502 -5.18 -89.68 -24.25
CA VAL A 502 -5.65 -90.25 -22.98
C VAL A 502 -4.50 -90.96 -22.24
N PRO A 503 -4.22 -90.65 -20.95
CA PRO A 503 -3.20 -91.35 -20.19
C PRO A 503 -3.51 -92.85 -20.02
N GLY A 504 -2.52 -93.72 -20.24
CA GLY A 504 -2.72 -95.18 -20.33
C GLY A 504 -3.35 -95.86 -19.11
N ASN A 505 -3.21 -95.27 -17.91
CA ASN A 505 -3.65 -95.88 -16.64
C ASN A 505 -5.18 -95.86 -16.47
N VAL A 506 -5.91 -95.10 -17.28
CA VAL A 506 -7.39 -95.03 -17.24
C VAL A 506 -8.01 -96.29 -17.85
N ALA A 507 -7.30 -97.01 -18.73
CA ALA A 507 -7.82 -98.18 -19.42
C ALA A 507 -8.13 -99.37 -18.49
N SER A 508 -7.41 -99.53 -17.38
CA SER A 508 -7.70 -100.56 -16.36
C SER A 508 -8.91 -100.19 -15.50
N ALA A 509 -9.13 -98.90 -15.22
CA ALA A 509 -10.33 -98.40 -14.54
C ALA A 509 -11.59 -98.56 -15.42
N THR A 510 -11.46 -98.42 -16.75
CA THR A 510 -12.55 -98.70 -17.70
C THR A 510 -13.06 -100.15 -17.61
N LYS A 511 -12.20 -101.12 -17.25
CA LYS A 511 -12.61 -102.53 -17.10
C LYS A 511 -13.56 -102.79 -15.93
N LEU A 512 -13.63 -101.89 -14.94
CA LEU A 512 -14.58 -101.91 -13.82
C LEU A 512 -15.83 -101.04 -14.06
N GLN A 513 -15.94 -100.31 -15.18
CA GLN A 513 -17.14 -99.53 -15.54
C GLN A 513 -18.39 -100.40 -15.58
N ASN A 514 -18.24 -101.65 -16.04
CA ASN A 514 -19.25 -102.68 -15.88
C ASN A 514 -18.93 -103.50 -14.65
N ALA A 515 -19.70 -103.27 -13.58
CA ALA A 515 -19.50 -103.98 -12.32
C ALA A 515 -19.45 -105.50 -12.52
N ARG A 516 -18.59 -106.18 -11.75
CA ARG A 516 -18.34 -107.62 -11.83
C ARG A 516 -18.80 -108.28 -10.53
N ASN A 517 -19.33 -109.49 -10.61
CA ASN A 517 -19.76 -110.22 -9.43
C ASN A 517 -18.57 -110.94 -8.78
N PHE A 518 -18.40 -110.77 -7.47
CA PHE A 518 -17.56 -111.61 -6.63
C PHE A 518 -18.42 -112.71 -6.04
N SER A 519 -17.94 -113.96 -6.08
CA SER A 519 -18.64 -115.12 -5.55
C SER A 519 -17.64 -116.11 -4.98
N ILE A 520 -18.05 -116.84 -3.94
CA ILE A 520 -17.30 -117.98 -3.41
C ILE A 520 -17.82 -119.28 -4.05
N THR A 521 -16.92 -120.20 -4.39
CA THR A 521 -17.25 -121.52 -4.91
C THR A 521 -16.55 -122.60 -4.09
N GLY A 522 -17.12 -123.81 -4.02
CA GLY A 522 -16.48 -124.95 -3.35
C GLY A 522 -17.15 -125.39 -2.04
N GLY A 523 -16.48 -125.18 -0.91
CA GLY A 523 -16.87 -125.71 0.41
C GLY A 523 -17.90 -124.86 1.18
N ALA A 524 -18.15 -123.63 0.73
CA ALA A 524 -19.10 -122.69 1.30
C ALA A 524 -19.93 -122.04 0.19
N THR A 525 -21.14 -121.61 0.54
CA THR A 525 -22.09 -120.94 -0.36
C THR A 525 -22.38 -119.55 0.17
N ALA A 526 -22.24 -118.54 -0.70
CA ALA A 526 -22.68 -117.16 -0.46
C ALA A 526 -23.29 -116.60 -1.75
N ALA A 527 -24.23 -115.67 -1.63
CA ALA A 527 -24.77 -114.97 -2.80
C ALA A 527 -23.68 -114.09 -3.43
N ALA A 528 -23.68 -114.01 -4.77
CA ALA A 528 -22.70 -113.19 -5.47
C ALA A 528 -22.97 -111.69 -5.24
N VAL A 529 -21.92 -110.91 -4.97
CA VAL A 529 -22.00 -109.46 -4.71
C VAL A 529 -21.37 -108.69 -5.87
N ARG A 530 -22.08 -107.69 -6.40
CA ARG A 530 -21.66 -106.87 -7.53
C ARG A 530 -20.69 -105.78 -7.08
N PHE A 531 -19.47 -105.76 -7.62
CA PHE A 531 -18.41 -104.81 -7.32
C PHE A 531 -18.08 -103.90 -8.50
N ASN A 532 -18.07 -102.58 -8.27
CA ASN A 532 -17.76 -101.52 -9.24
C ASN A 532 -16.59 -100.62 -8.78
N GLY A 533 -15.87 -101.00 -7.72
CA GLY A 533 -14.74 -100.23 -7.21
C GLY A 533 -15.07 -99.10 -6.24
N THR A 534 -16.35 -98.87 -5.87
CA THR A 534 -16.71 -97.74 -4.99
C THR A 534 -16.73 -98.05 -3.49
N ALA A 535 -16.77 -99.33 -3.09
CA ALA A 535 -16.78 -99.77 -1.69
C ALA A 535 -16.28 -101.22 -1.56
N ASP A 536 -15.89 -101.63 -0.35
CA ASP A 536 -15.45 -102.99 -0.04
C ASP A 536 -16.57 -104.03 -0.28
N VAL A 537 -16.17 -105.28 -0.58
CA VAL A 537 -17.10 -106.40 -0.85
C VAL A 537 -17.11 -107.36 0.34
N ALA A 538 -18.29 -107.64 0.89
CA ALA A 538 -18.51 -108.67 1.91
C ALA A 538 -19.32 -109.84 1.35
N LEU A 539 -18.79 -111.07 1.43
CA LEU A 539 -19.49 -112.30 1.04
C LEU A 539 -19.97 -113.03 2.30
N ASN A 540 -21.26 -112.88 2.62
CA ASN A 540 -21.87 -113.52 3.77
C ASN A 540 -22.19 -114.98 3.45
N VAL A 541 -21.46 -115.91 4.07
CA VAL A 541 -21.65 -117.34 3.87
C VAL A 541 -22.97 -117.78 4.52
N THR A 542 -23.85 -118.39 3.73
CA THR A 542 -25.18 -118.84 4.18
C THR A 542 -25.27 -120.35 4.37
N ALA A 543 -24.34 -121.11 3.79
CA ALA A 543 -24.26 -122.55 3.99
C ALA A 543 -22.83 -123.04 3.84
N VAL A 544 -22.47 -124.07 4.60
CA VAL A 544 -21.19 -124.78 4.49
C VAL A 544 -21.46 -126.24 4.16
N ASN A 545 -20.71 -126.79 3.21
CA ASN A 545 -20.87 -128.18 2.81
C ASN A 545 -20.21 -129.09 3.85
N ALA A 546 -21.03 -129.77 4.65
CA ALA A 546 -20.59 -130.66 5.72
C ALA A 546 -19.68 -131.81 5.24
N VAL A 547 -19.83 -132.29 3.99
CA VAL A 547 -18.97 -133.36 3.44
C VAL A 547 -17.54 -132.86 3.25
N LYS A 548 -17.37 -131.56 2.98
CA LYS A 548 -16.06 -130.93 2.81
C LYS A 548 -15.53 -130.32 4.11
N LEU A 549 -16.28 -130.41 5.19
CA LEU A 549 -15.88 -129.91 6.49
C LEU A 549 -15.05 -130.99 7.20
N VAL A 550 -13.76 -130.70 7.39
CA VAL A 550 -12.84 -131.56 8.14
C VAL A 550 -12.57 -130.88 9.48
N LEU A 551 -12.89 -131.56 10.59
CA LEU A 551 -12.58 -131.12 11.95
C LEU A 551 -11.60 -132.12 12.56
N ASN A 552 -10.51 -131.63 13.16
CA ASN A 552 -9.56 -132.52 13.83
C ASN A 552 -10.03 -132.83 15.25
N ALA A 553 -9.54 -133.93 15.83
CA ALA A 553 -9.88 -134.31 17.20
C ALA A 553 -9.42 -133.23 18.19
N GLY A 554 -10.37 -132.57 18.86
CA GLY A 554 -10.13 -131.45 19.78
C GLY A 554 -10.67 -130.10 19.27
N ASP A 555 -11.01 -129.99 17.98
CA ASP A 555 -11.60 -128.78 17.42
C ASP A 555 -13.10 -128.71 17.73
N SER A 556 -13.57 -127.53 18.16
CA SER A 556 -15.00 -127.24 18.29
C SER A 556 -15.48 -126.41 17.11
N LEU A 557 -16.38 -126.98 16.32
CA LEU A 557 -17.18 -126.20 15.40
C LEU A 557 -18.32 -125.55 16.18
N VAL A 558 -18.25 -124.24 16.34
CA VAL A 558 -19.36 -123.45 16.87
C VAL A 558 -20.21 -122.99 15.69
N LEU A 559 -21.39 -123.61 15.53
CA LEU A 559 -22.43 -123.13 14.63
C LEU A 559 -23.39 -122.28 15.46
N ASP A 560 -23.24 -120.96 15.42
CA ASP A 560 -24.12 -120.01 16.10
C ASP A 560 -25.31 -119.64 15.21
N GLY A 561 -26.21 -120.59 14.98
CA GLY A 561 -27.43 -120.34 14.20
C GLY A 561 -28.59 -121.22 14.65
N ASN A 562 -29.76 -120.59 14.82
CA ASN A 562 -31.04 -121.29 15.00
C ASN A 562 -31.26 -122.25 13.81
N PHE A 563 -31.19 -123.55 14.09
CA PHE A 563 -31.54 -124.61 13.13
C PHE A 563 -33.03 -124.59 12.78
#